data_AF-A0A1I4XRX1-F1
#
_entry.id   AF-A0A1I4XRX1-F1
#
_cell.length_a   1.000
_cell.length_b   1.000
_cell.length_c   1.000
_cell.angle_alpha   90.00
_cell.angle_beta   90.00
_cell.angle_gamma   90.00
#
_symmetry.space_group_name_H-M   'P 1'
#
loop_
_entity.id
_entity.type
_entity.pdbx_description
1 polymer ?
#
loop_
_entity_poly.entity_id
_entity_poly.type
_entity_poly.pdbx_seq_one_letter_code
_entity_poly.pdbx_strand_id
1 'polypeptide(L)'
;MFGSVSVSHPWVHVAIATGLLLPLQGATQSFPGSRGASSSFSISITVRPQFRILESKPVGDGHEYRVWTNMKTVRLNGHDYRFDRIGEATVVVPGAIIEMPQQDPAAAQPAPAQGG
;
A
#
# COMPACT_ATOMS: atom_id res chain seq x y z
N MET A 1 -43.36 -15.87 -66.02
CA MET A 1 -42.14 -15.04 -65.91
C MET A 1 -42.53 -13.63 -66.30
N PHE A 2 -42.61 -12.73 -65.32
CA PHE A 2 -42.86 -11.31 -65.56
C PHE A 2 -41.52 -10.60 -65.81
N GLY A 3 -41.53 -9.65 -66.73
CA GLY A 3 -40.38 -8.79 -67.01
C GLY A 3 -40.67 -7.87 -68.18
N SER A 4 -41.54 -6.88 -67.98
CA SER A 4 -41.64 -5.73 -68.88
C SER A 4 -40.32 -4.97 -68.89
N VAL A 5 -39.78 -4.73 -70.08
CA VAL A 5 -38.71 -3.74 -70.30
C VAL A 5 -39.35 -2.48 -70.86
N SER A 6 -39.05 -1.38 -70.18
CA SER A 6 -39.52 -0.02 -70.42
C SER A 6 -38.99 0.53 -71.76
N VAL A 7 -39.86 1.17 -72.53
CA VAL A 7 -39.48 2.05 -73.64
C VAL A 7 -40.21 3.38 -73.47
N SER A 8 -39.42 4.33 -72.98
CA SER A 8 -39.35 5.76 -73.32
C SER A 8 -40.64 6.46 -73.75
N HIS A 9 -41.04 7.48 -72.98
CA HIS A 9 -41.55 8.71 -73.58
C HIS A 9 -40.97 9.94 -72.86
N PRO A 10 -40.42 10.91 -73.60
CA PRO A 10 -39.81 12.11 -73.06
C PRO A 10 -40.89 13.18 -72.88
N TRP A 11 -40.85 13.89 -71.76
CA TRP A 11 -41.01 15.33 -71.85
C TRP A 11 -40.46 16.00 -70.60
N VAL A 12 -39.46 16.83 -70.84
CA VAL A 12 -38.89 17.74 -69.86
C VAL A 12 -39.93 18.84 -69.64
N HIS A 13 -40.47 18.92 -68.43
CA HIS A 13 -41.10 20.13 -67.94
C HIS A 13 -40.20 20.72 -66.87
N VAL A 14 -39.51 21.80 -67.23
CA VAL A 14 -38.84 22.68 -66.27
C VAL A 14 -39.94 23.45 -65.55
N ALA A 15 -40.14 23.14 -64.27
CA ALA A 15 -40.94 23.94 -63.36
C ALA A 15 -40.02 24.54 -62.29
N ILE A 16 -39.72 25.82 -62.43
CA ILE A 16 -39.09 26.63 -61.38
C ILE A 16 -40.24 27.17 -60.53
N ALA A 17 -40.40 26.64 -59.31
CA ALA A 17 -41.28 27.18 -58.31
C ALA A 17 -40.66 27.03 -56.92
N THR A 18 -39.94 28.09 -56.52
CA THR A 18 -39.93 28.68 -55.17
C THR A 18 -39.89 27.72 -53.98
N GLY A 19 -38.81 26.94 -53.86
CA GLY A 19 -38.46 26.22 -52.64
C GLY A 19 -37.42 26.98 -51.83
N LEU A 20 -37.83 27.88 -50.94
CA LEU A 20 -36.94 28.38 -49.88
C LEU A 20 -37.63 28.34 -48.52
N LEU A 21 -37.90 27.12 -48.08
CA LEU A 21 -38.14 26.79 -46.67
C LEU A 21 -37.10 25.74 -46.29
N LEU A 22 -35.94 26.20 -45.81
CA LEU A 22 -35.11 25.39 -44.93
C LEU A 22 -34.82 26.20 -43.67
N PRO A 23 -35.27 25.75 -42.48
CA PRO A 23 -34.75 26.28 -41.23
C PRO A 23 -33.25 25.95 -41.19
N LEU A 24 -32.44 26.99 -41.00
CA LEU A 24 -31.02 26.89 -40.71
C LEU A 24 -30.87 26.06 -39.42
N GLN A 25 -30.74 24.75 -39.55
CA GLN A 25 -30.46 23.89 -38.40
C GLN A 25 -29.05 24.25 -37.94
N GLY A 26 -28.98 24.88 -36.78
CA GLY A 26 -27.74 25.26 -36.13
C GLY A 26 -26.83 24.04 -36.09
N ALA A 27 -25.62 24.19 -36.63
CA ALA A 27 -24.55 23.27 -36.39
C ALA A 27 -24.22 23.32 -34.89
N THR A 28 -24.89 22.49 -34.09
CA THR A 28 -24.42 22.14 -32.76
C THR A 28 -23.10 21.42 -32.99
N GLN A 29 -22.01 22.16 -32.75
CA GLN A 29 -20.68 21.61 -32.65
C GLN A 29 -20.69 20.66 -31.45
N SER A 30 -20.79 19.37 -31.73
CA SER A 30 -20.55 18.32 -30.73
C SER A 30 -19.08 18.45 -30.34
N PHE A 31 -18.80 19.16 -29.25
CA PHE A 31 -17.52 18.99 -28.58
C PHE A 31 -17.47 17.51 -28.19
N PRO A 32 -16.55 16.69 -28.74
CA PRO A 32 -16.31 15.39 -28.15
C PRO A 32 -15.87 15.68 -26.73
N GLY A 33 -16.77 15.48 -25.76
CA GLY A 33 -16.44 15.60 -24.35
C GLY A 33 -15.17 14.78 -24.16
N SER A 34 -14.10 15.44 -23.71
CA SER A 34 -12.86 14.75 -23.38
C SER A 34 -13.21 13.75 -22.30
N ARG A 35 -13.48 12.51 -22.70
CA ARG A 35 -13.75 11.40 -21.79
C ARG A 35 -12.39 11.02 -21.24
N GLY A 36 -11.92 11.79 -20.27
CA GLY A 36 -10.73 11.46 -19.51
C GLY A 36 -10.94 10.10 -18.88
N ALA A 37 -10.25 9.09 -19.41
CA ALA A 37 -10.21 7.77 -18.80
C ALA A 37 -9.27 7.86 -17.60
N SER A 38 -9.83 8.06 -16.41
CA SER A 38 -9.07 7.93 -15.16
C SER A 38 -8.95 6.45 -14.80
N SER A 39 -7.71 5.97 -14.67
CA SER A 39 -7.41 4.67 -14.09
C SER A 39 -6.77 4.88 -12.73
N SER A 40 -7.26 4.17 -11.71
CA SER A 40 -6.68 4.14 -10.37
C SER A 40 -6.01 2.80 -10.14
N PHE A 41 -4.80 2.80 -9.60
CA PHE A 41 -4.18 1.59 -9.04
C PHE A 41 -3.85 1.82 -7.57
N SER A 42 -3.81 0.73 -6.80
CA SER A 42 -3.46 0.75 -5.39
C SER A 42 -2.26 -0.16 -5.16
N ILE A 43 -1.33 0.29 -4.33
CA ILE A 43 -0.16 -0.48 -3.90
C ILE A 43 -0.28 -0.66 -2.38
N SER A 44 -0.09 -1.89 -1.92
CA SER A 44 -0.01 -2.22 -0.49
C SER A 44 1.32 -2.91 -0.20
N ILE A 45 2.02 -2.46 0.84
CA ILE A 45 3.31 -3.02 1.27
C ILE A 45 3.18 -3.43 2.72
N THR A 46 3.43 -4.71 3.01
CA THR A 46 3.43 -5.25 4.37
C THR A 46 4.87 -5.33 4.87
N VAL A 47 5.19 -4.58 5.92
CA VAL A 47 6.50 -4.64 6.57
C VAL A 47 6.37 -5.45 7.87
N ARG A 48 7.23 -6.45 8.07
CA ARG A 48 7.22 -7.25 9.29
C ARG A 48 7.83 -6.47 10.46
N PRO A 49 7.27 -6.58 11.68
CA PRO A 49 7.90 -6.13 12.92
C PRO A 49 9.33 -6.64 13.07
N GLN A 50 10.26 -5.75 13.41
CA GLN A 50 11.65 -6.09 13.71
C GLN A 50 12.14 -5.24 14.89
N PHE A 51 12.80 -5.91 15.82
CA PHE A 51 13.43 -5.33 17.00
C PHE A 51 14.77 -6.02 17.23
N ARG A 52 15.86 -5.25 17.40
CA ARG A 52 17.21 -5.76 17.61
C ARG A 52 17.90 -4.96 18.70
N ILE A 53 18.64 -5.65 19.57
CA ILE A 53 19.56 -5.02 20.52
C ILE A 53 20.91 -4.87 19.81
N LEU A 54 21.44 -3.66 19.80
CA LEU A 54 22.73 -3.30 19.18
C LEU A 54 23.85 -3.22 20.22
N GLU A 55 23.51 -2.72 21.41
CA GLU A 55 24.45 -2.54 22.52
C GLU A 55 23.68 -2.58 23.85
N SER A 56 24.34 -3.03 24.91
CA SER A 56 23.83 -3.00 26.28
C SER A 56 24.88 -2.41 27.22
N LYS A 57 24.49 -1.46 28.06
CA LYS A 57 25.33 -0.84 29.07
C LYS A 57 24.64 -0.92 30.43
N PRO A 58 25.30 -1.45 31.48
CA PRO A 58 24.76 -1.35 32.83
C PRO A 58 24.73 0.13 33.25
N VAL A 59 23.62 0.54 33.87
CA VAL A 59 23.41 1.86 34.48
C VAL A 59 22.87 1.65 35.88
N GLY A 60 23.02 2.62 36.80
CA GLY A 60 22.82 2.44 38.25
C GLY A 60 21.76 1.42 38.68
N ASP A 61 20.50 1.63 38.30
CA ASP A 61 19.36 0.76 38.66
C ASP A 61 18.85 -0.12 37.49
N GLY A 62 19.68 -0.42 36.49
CA GLY A 62 19.23 -1.25 35.37
C GLY A 62 20.19 -1.32 34.19
N HIS A 63 19.64 -1.38 32.98
CA HIS A 63 20.41 -1.44 31.76
C HIS A 63 19.90 -0.44 30.74
N GLU A 64 20.84 0.26 30.13
CA GLU A 64 20.61 1.05 28.94
C GLU A 64 20.89 0.17 27.71
N TYR A 65 19.89 0.01 26.85
CA TYR A 65 20.01 -0.71 25.59
C TYR A 65 19.94 0.26 24.42
N ARG A 66 20.91 0.15 23.52
CA ARG A 66 20.80 0.73 22.18
C ARG A 66 20.13 -0.30 21.30
N VAL A 67 19.01 0.07 20.68
CA VAL A 67 18.15 -0.84 19.92
C VAL A 67 17.87 -0.28 18.54
N TRP A 68 17.56 -1.16 17.59
CA TRP A 68 16.98 -0.79 16.31
C TRP A 68 15.57 -1.38 16.20
N THR A 69 14.59 -0.56 15.82
CA THR A 69 13.24 -1.04 15.55
C THR A 69 12.60 -0.35 14.36
N ASN A 70 11.81 -1.08 13.57
CA ASN A 70 10.97 -0.49 12.53
C ASN A 70 9.56 -0.14 13.00
N MET A 71 9.30 -0.20 14.31
CA MET A 71 8.02 0.10 14.92
C MET A 71 8.11 1.30 15.86
N LYS A 72 7.03 2.06 15.99
CA LYS A 72 6.94 3.15 16.99
C LYS A 72 6.69 2.65 18.41
N THR A 73 6.19 1.42 18.56
CA THR A 73 5.88 0.85 19.86
C THR A 73 6.19 -0.63 19.85
N VAL A 74 6.84 -1.12 20.91
CA VAL A 74 7.18 -2.52 21.09
C VAL A 74 6.86 -2.91 22.53
N ARG A 75 6.26 -4.09 22.71
CA ARG A 75 5.96 -4.64 24.03
C ARG A 75 7.08 -5.59 24.45
N LEU A 76 7.77 -5.27 25.55
CA LEU A 76 8.86 -6.07 26.12
C LEU A 76 8.49 -6.43 27.56
N ASN A 77 8.51 -7.72 27.91
CA ASN A 77 8.13 -8.22 29.24
C ASN A 77 6.79 -7.66 29.76
N GLY A 78 5.81 -7.44 28.87
CA GLY A 78 4.50 -6.90 29.24
C GLY A 78 4.43 -5.37 29.34
N HIS A 79 5.56 -4.67 29.18
CA HIS A 79 5.64 -3.21 29.17
C HIS A 79 5.70 -2.67 27.74
N ASP A 80 4.88 -1.66 27.45
CA ASP A 80 4.89 -0.99 26.14
C ASP A 80 5.94 0.13 26.13
N TYR A 81 6.92 -0.01 25.24
CA TYR A 81 7.97 0.98 25.01
C TYR A 81 7.65 1.75 23.74
N ARG A 82 7.52 3.07 23.87
CA ARG A 82 7.24 3.98 22.76
C ARG A 82 8.50 4.73 22.35
N PHE A 83 8.80 4.67 21.07
CA PHE A 83 9.95 5.32 20.45
C PHE A 83 9.49 6.59 19.73
N ASP A 84 10.29 7.65 19.83
CA ASP A 84 10.06 8.91 19.11
C ASP A 84 10.09 8.69 17.58
N ARG A 85 11.08 7.91 17.14
CA ARG A 85 11.32 7.58 15.73
C ARG A 85 11.57 6.09 15.52
N ILE A 86 11.34 5.66 14.28
CA ILE A 86 11.78 4.36 13.77
C ILE A 86 13.28 4.41 13.51
N GLY A 87 13.98 3.32 13.82
CA GLY A 87 15.41 3.14 13.62
C GLY A 87 16.14 2.92 14.94
N GLU A 88 17.32 3.53 15.06
CA GLU A 88 18.13 3.45 16.28
C GLU A 88 17.60 4.36 17.38
N ALA A 89 17.44 3.80 18.58
CA ALA A 89 17.00 4.45 19.79
C ALA A 89 17.67 3.86 21.03
N THR A 90 17.66 4.63 22.13
CA THR A 90 18.16 4.18 23.44
C THR A 90 16.98 3.97 24.38
N VAL A 91 16.95 2.84 25.09
CA VAL A 91 15.93 2.49 26.08
C VAL A 91 16.59 2.11 27.39
N VAL A 92 16.14 2.73 28.47
CA VAL A 92 16.53 2.32 29.82
C VAL A 92 15.48 1.35 30.35
N VAL A 93 15.91 0.17 30.73
CA VAL A 93 15.09 -0.87 31.33
C VAL A 93 15.54 -1.03 32.79
N PRO A 94 14.67 -0.71 33.77
CA PRO A 94 14.96 -0.95 35.18
C PRO A 94 15.31 -2.41 35.47
N GLY A 95 16.24 -2.64 36.40
CA GLY A 95 16.72 -3.96 36.78
C GLY A 95 15.62 -4.86 37.35
N ALA A 96 14.61 -4.27 38.01
CA ALA A 96 13.44 -4.99 38.50
C ALA A 96 12.62 -5.69 37.39
N ILE A 97 12.78 -5.28 36.13
CA ILE A 97 12.13 -5.88 34.95
C ILE A 97 13.05 -6.87 34.21
N ILE A 98 14.33 -6.88 34.59
CA ILE A 98 15.39 -7.75 34.10
C ILE A 98 15.66 -8.81 35.17
N GLU A 99 14.61 -9.45 35.68
CA GLU A 99 14.78 -10.75 36.35
C GLU A 99 15.19 -11.75 35.26
N MET A 100 16.50 -11.87 35.04
CA MET A 100 17.05 -13.03 34.32
C MET A 100 16.71 -14.25 35.18
N PRO A 101 16.19 -15.35 34.60
CA PRO A 101 16.14 -16.60 35.34
C PRO A 101 17.57 -16.89 35.80
N GLN A 102 17.78 -16.84 37.12
CA GLN A 102 19.07 -17.09 37.74
C GLN A 102 19.49 -18.50 37.32
N GLN A 103 20.39 -18.59 36.34
CA GLN A 103 20.94 -19.86 35.90
C GLN A 103 21.83 -20.33 37.05
N ASP A 104 21.25 -21.18 37.91
CA ASP A 104 21.87 -21.66 39.13
C ASP A 104 23.21 -22.32 38.77
N PRO A 105 24.37 -21.71 39.14
CA PRO A 105 25.67 -22.24 38.78
C PRO A 105 25.93 -23.62 39.42
N ALA A 106 25.12 -24.03 40.41
CA ALA A 106 25.19 -25.35 41.02
C ALA A 106 24.69 -26.49 40.10
N ALA A 107 23.88 -26.20 39.08
CA ALA A 107 23.36 -27.24 38.17
C ALA A 107 24.33 -27.61 37.04
N ALA A 108 25.43 -26.87 36.87
CA ALA A 108 26.38 -27.05 35.78
C ALA A 108 27.62 -27.90 36.14
N GLN A 109 27.69 -28.48 37.34
CA GLN A 109 28.77 -29.40 37.68
C GLN A 109 28.47 -30.80 37.10
N PRO A 110 29.24 -31.29 36.10
CA PRO A 110 29.13 -32.68 35.69
C PRO A 110 29.50 -33.57 36.88
N ALA A 111 28.66 -34.56 37.15
CA ALA A 111 28.88 -35.55 38.20
C ALA A 111 30.31 -36.14 38.07
N PRO A 112 31.07 -36.30 39.17
CA PRO A 112 32.39 -36.91 39.10
C PRO A 112 32.24 -38.31 38.50
N ALA A 113 33.03 -38.58 37.46
CA ALA A 113 33.14 -39.91 36.88
C ALA A 113 33.50 -40.90 37.98
N GLN A 114 32.59 -41.80 38.32
CA GLN A 114 32.89 -42.92 39.19
C GLN A 114 33.83 -43.85 38.42
N GLY A 115 35.12 -43.82 38.78
CA GLY A 115 36.11 -44.76 38.30
C GLY A 115 35.82 -46.15 38.85
N GLY A 116 35.78 -47.14 37.95
CA GLY A 116 35.82 -48.57 38.25
C GLY A 116 37.09 -49.19 37.72
#